data_AF-A0A9P0NPQ5-F1
#
_entry.id   AF-A0A9P0NPQ5-F1
#
_cell.length_a   1.000
_cell.length_b   1.000
_cell.length_c   1.000
_cell.angle_alpha   90.00
_cell.angle_beta   90.00
_cell.angle_gamma   90.00
#
_symmetry.space_group_name_H-M   'P 1'
#
loop_
_entity.id
_entity.type
_entity.pdbx_description
1 polymer ?
#
loop_
_entity_poly.entity_id
_entity_poly.type
_entity_poly.pdbx_seq_one_letter_code
_entity_poly.pdbx_strand_id
1 'polypeptide(L)'
;MALDRISMADAVPYEESRLKCSVDTEEPSDDLLEWARENIGEDPDTKELRICELRDMIFERGECTPDRTDDDFLLRFLRARHFIVPKAHRLLVNYCNFKESRPEYFENVDVNRMRELAKTLILSVPPYKDQHGRRMMFLRIGKDIFGAFCFKYLSK
;
A
#
# COMPACT_ATOMS: atom_id res chain seq x y z
N MET A 1 21.17 -15.27 23.20
CA MET A 1 19.71 -15.33 22.98
C MET A 1 19.50 -15.84 21.56
N ALA A 2 19.06 -17.09 21.44
CA ALA A 2 18.88 -17.75 20.16
C ALA A 2 17.72 -17.10 19.40
N LEU A 3 17.97 -16.72 18.15
CA LEU A 3 16.91 -16.43 17.19
C LEU A 3 16.33 -17.79 16.81
N ASP A 4 15.17 -18.12 17.35
CA ASP A 4 14.44 -19.32 16.97
C ASP A 4 14.16 -19.26 15.46
N ARG A 5 14.81 -20.17 14.74
CA ARG A 5 14.50 -20.44 13.34
C ARG A 5 13.15 -21.12 13.31
N ILE A 6 12.15 -20.45 12.75
CA ILE A 6 10.87 -21.06 12.44
C ILE A 6 11.13 -22.23 11.47
N SER A 7 10.92 -23.46 11.96
CA SER A 7 11.14 -24.70 11.23
C SER A 7 9.97 -24.98 10.27
N MET A 8 10.26 -25.57 9.11
CA MET A 8 9.30 -25.92 8.07
C MET A 8 8.22 -26.95 8.47
N ALA A 9 8.26 -27.51 9.69
CA ALA A 9 7.20 -28.38 10.19
C ALA A 9 5.96 -27.61 10.69
N ASP A 10 6.12 -26.31 10.98
CA ASP A 10 5.05 -25.45 11.50
C ASP A 10 4.43 -24.55 10.42
N ALA A 11 4.89 -24.68 9.18
CA ALA A 11 4.22 -24.10 8.02
C ALA A 11 2.94 -24.91 7.79
N VAL A 12 1.90 -24.56 8.55
CA VAL A 12 0.54 -25.08 8.40
C VAL A 12 0.22 -25.04 6.91
N PRO A 13 -0.21 -26.16 6.30
CA PRO A 13 -0.84 -26.13 4.99
C PRO A 13 -1.85 -24.98 4.98
N TYR A 14 -2.16 -24.40 3.82
CA TYR A 14 -3.31 -23.50 3.70
C TYR A 14 -4.59 -24.33 3.90
N GLU A 15 -4.78 -24.85 5.12
CA GLU A 15 -6.07 -25.10 5.74
C GLU A 15 -6.85 -23.83 5.52
N GLU A 16 -8.07 -24.02 5.07
CA GLU A 16 -9.09 -23.04 4.79
C GLU A 16 -9.39 -22.25 6.08
N SER A 17 -8.45 -21.38 6.44
CA SER A 17 -8.54 -20.48 7.57
C SER A 17 -9.86 -19.75 7.42
N ARG A 18 -10.77 -19.98 8.37
CA ARG A 18 -12.08 -19.31 8.43
C ARG A 18 -11.95 -17.78 8.37
N LEU A 19 -10.77 -17.24 8.67
CA LEU A 19 -10.44 -15.83 8.55
C LEU A 19 -9.84 -15.54 7.17
N LYS A 20 -10.61 -14.86 6.32
CA LYS A 20 -10.15 -14.37 5.03
C LYS A 20 -9.55 -12.97 5.19
N CYS A 21 -8.47 -12.68 4.47
CA CYS A 21 -7.95 -11.32 4.38
C CYS A 21 -9.04 -10.41 3.77
N SER A 22 -9.55 -9.46 4.55
CA SER A 22 -10.49 -8.44 4.11
C SER A 22 -9.78 -7.14 3.78
N VAL A 23 -10.36 -6.37 2.85
CA VAL A 23 -9.97 -4.97 2.62
C VAL A 23 -10.50 -4.13 3.78
N ASP A 24 -9.65 -3.28 4.35
CA ASP A 24 -10.04 -2.40 5.45
C ASP A 24 -10.90 -1.25 4.89
N THR A 25 -12.22 -1.34 5.06
CA THR A 25 -13.17 -0.30 4.63
C THR A 25 -13.72 0.53 5.78
N GLU A 26 -13.33 0.21 7.02
CA GLU A 26 -13.76 0.87 8.24
C GLU A 26 -13.07 2.22 8.43
N GLU A 27 -13.67 3.07 9.25
CA GLU A 27 -13.05 4.34 9.66
C GLU A 27 -11.80 4.06 10.52
N PRO A 28 -10.73 4.86 10.35
CA PRO A 28 -9.54 4.71 11.17
C PRO A 28 -9.84 5.02 12.63
N SER A 29 -9.19 4.31 13.55
CA SER A 29 -9.30 4.59 14.99
C SER A 29 -8.72 5.96 15.35
N ASP A 30 -9.23 6.57 16.41
CA ASP A 30 -8.74 7.87 16.91
C ASP A 30 -7.22 7.87 17.15
N ASP A 31 -6.68 6.81 17.75
CA ASP A 31 -5.23 6.64 17.96
C ASP A 31 -4.43 6.71 16.66
N LEU A 32 -4.99 6.21 15.56
CA LEU A 32 -4.32 6.19 14.26
C LEU A 32 -4.40 7.57 13.59
N LEU A 33 -5.53 8.26 13.74
CA LEU A 33 -5.71 9.64 13.28
C LEU A 33 -4.75 10.58 14.00
N GLU A 34 -4.63 10.46 15.31
CA GLU A 34 -3.69 11.25 16.11
C GLU A 34 -2.25 10.97 15.72
N TRP A 35 -1.89 9.69 15.56
CA TRP A 35 -0.57 9.32 15.05
C TRP A 35 -0.31 9.93 13.67
N ALA A 36 -1.31 9.94 12.78
CA ALA A 36 -1.16 10.49 11.43
C ALA A 36 -0.93 12.01 11.45
N ARG A 37 -1.66 12.71 12.31
CA ARG A 37 -1.49 14.14 12.57
C ARG A 37 -0.07 14.46 13.04
N GLU A 38 0.43 13.72 14.02
CA GLU A 38 1.76 13.96 14.62
C GLU A 38 2.94 13.54 13.72
N ASN A 39 2.81 12.44 12.96
CA ASN A 39 3.95 11.81 12.29
C ASN A 39 4.02 12.10 10.79
N ILE A 40 2.87 12.29 10.14
CA ILE A 40 2.80 12.52 8.68
C ILE A 40 2.08 13.82 8.32
N GLY A 41 1.67 14.63 9.30
CA GLY A 41 1.01 15.92 9.07
C GLY A 41 -0.37 15.81 8.44
N GLU A 42 -1.06 14.68 8.61
CA GLU A 42 -2.46 14.53 8.18
C GLU A 42 -3.37 15.21 9.21
N ASP A 43 -3.59 16.51 9.02
CA ASP A 43 -4.47 17.31 9.86
C ASP A 43 -5.87 17.45 9.21
N PRO A 44 -6.97 17.07 9.90
CA PRO A 44 -8.33 17.19 9.38
C PRO A 44 -8.66 18.59 8.84
N ASP A 45 -8.15 19.65 9.48
CA ASP A 45 -8.46 21.04 9.12
C ASP A 45 -7.75 21.48 7.83
N THR A 46 -6.63 20.83 7.47
CA THR A 46 -5.85 21.19 6.27
C THR A 46 -5.87 20.11 5.19
N LYS A 47 -6.45 18.94 5.47
CA LYS A 47 -6.47 17.78 4.57
C LYS A 47 -7.04 18.13 3.20
N GLU A 48 -8.23 18.74 3.17
CA GLU A 48 -8.90 19.12 1.92
C GLU A 48 -8.08 20.16 1.14
N LEU A 49 -7.51 21.14 1.84
CA LEU A 49 -6.64 22.16 1.24
C LEU A 49 -5.44 21.51 0.54
N ARG A 50 -4.76 20.56 1.20
CA ARG A 50 -3.58 19.88 0.62
C ARG A 50 -3.92 19.02 -0.59
N ILE A 51 -5.11 18.44 -0.63
CA ILE A 51 -5.60 17.69 -1.81
C ILE A 51 -5.83 18.66 -2.97
N CYS A 52 -6.49 19.79 -2.73
CA CYS A 52 -6.69 20.83 -3.74
C CYS A 52 -5.35 21.38 -4.27
N GLU A 53 -4.42 21.74 -3.38
CA GLU A 53 -3.07 22.20 -3.77
C GLU A 53 -2.34 21.18 -4.64
N LEU A 54 -2.45 19.88 -4.34
CA LEU A 54 -1.85 18.84 -5.17
C LEU A 54 -2.53 18.75 -6.55
N ARG A 55 -3.87 18.84 -6.59
CA ARG A 55 -4.64 18.82 -7.84
C ARG A 55 -4.30 20.01 -8.74
N ASP A 56 -4.22 21.20 -8.17
CA ASP A 56 -3.83 22.42 -8.87
C ASP A 56 -2.39 22.30 -9.39
N MET A 57 -1.46 21.81 -8.58
CA MET A 57 -0.07 21.62 -8.98
C MET A 57 0.09 20.62 -10.13
N ILE A 58 -0.71 19.54 -10.17
CA ILE A 58 -0.72 18.58 -11.29
C ILE A 58 -1.12 19.30 -12.59
N PHE A 59 -2.20 20.09 -12.52
CA PHE A 59 -2.70 20.83 -13.68
C PHE A 59 -1.72 21.91 -14.16
N GLU A 60 -1.20 22.73 -13.24
CA GLU A 60 -0.31 23.84 -13.55
C GLU A 60 1.01 23.40 -14.16
N ARG A 61 1.59 22.31 -13.65
CA ARG A 61 2.90 21.83 -14.12
C ARG A 61 2.81 21.00 -15.39
N GLY A 62 1.71 20.25 -15.57
CA GLY A 62 1.51 19.39 -16.75
C GLY A 62 2.62 18.36 -16.96
N GLU A 63 3.34 17.96 -15.90
CA GLU A 63 4.45 17.00 -15.96
C GLU A 63 3.97 15.55 -16.16
N CYS A 64 2.70 15.26 -15.85
CA CYS A 64 2.06 13.96 -16.06
C CYS A 64 0.53 14.09 -16.17
N THR A 65 -0.12 13.09 -16.77
CA THR A 65 -1.59 13.03 -16.91
C THR A 65 -2.14 11.78 -16.23
N PRO A 66 -2.38 11.81 -14.91
CA PRO A 66 -2.89 10.65 -14.19
C PRO A 66 -4.35 10.35 -14.59
N ASP A 67 -4.69 9.07 -14.75
CA ASP A 67 -6.06 8.62 -15.09
C ASP A 67 -7.10 8.97 -14.02
N ARG A 68 -6.64 9.17 -12.78
CA ARG A 68 -7.47 9.45 -11.60
C ARG A 68 -6.89 10.60 -10.81
N THR A 69 -7.77 11.46 -10.31
CA THR A 69 -7.45 12.60 -9.45
C THR A 69 -8.49 12.79 -8.35
N ASP A 70 -9.21 11.72 -7.98
CA ASP A 70 -10.11 11.71 -6.83
C ASP A 70 -9.33 11.80 -5.51
N ASP A 71 -10.00 12.26 -4.44
CA ASP A 71 -9.39 12.54 -3.15
C ASP A 71 -8.70 11.30 -2.55
N ASP A 72 -9.37 10.14 -2.59
CA ASP A 72 -8.82 8.87 -2.10
C ASP A 72 -7.56 8.44 -2.86
N PHE A 73 -7.50 8.71 -4.17
CA PHE A 73 -6.32 8.44 -4.97
C PHE A 73 -5.16 9.39 -4.61
N LEU A 74 -5.42 10.69 -4.54
CA LEU A 74 -4.41 11.71 -4.23
C LEU A 74 -3.86 11.59 -2.81
N LEU A 75 -4.72 11.23 -1.84
CA LEU A 75 -4.33 11.02 -0.44
C LEU A 75 -3.23 9.95 -0.29
N ARG A 76 -3.18 8.94 -1.17
CA ARG A 76 -2.12 7.92 -1.13
C ARG A 76 -0.74 8.54 -1.31
N PHE A 77 -0.61 9.52 -2.21
CA PHE A 77 0.64 10.20 -2.49
C PHE A 77 1.01 11.21 -1.40
N LEU A 78 0.00 11.92 -0.87
CA LEU A 78 0.18 12.83 0.26
C LEU A 78 0.66 12.08 1.50
N ARG A 79 -0.01 10.99 1.89
CA ARG A 79 0.39 10.14 3.02
C ARG A 79 1.81 9.57 2.85
N ALA A 80 2.13 9.06 1.67
CA ALA A 80 3.46 8.53 1.37
C ALA A 80 4.58 9.59 1.45
N ARG A 81 4.24 10.89 1.42
CA ARG A 81 5.18 12.02 1.45
C ARG A 81 4.88 13.01 2.56
N HIS A 82 4.21 12.54 3.62
CA HIS A 82 3.97 13.29 4.86
C HIS A 82 3.28 14.65 4.60
N PHE A 83 2.30 14.64 3.69
CA PHE A 83 1.53 15.82 3.29
C PHE A 83 2.37 16.96 2.70
N ILE A 84 3.62 16.69 2.28
CA ILE A 84 4.45 17.66 1.56
C ILE A 84 4.08 17.64 0.06
N VAL A 85 3.24 18.58 -0.35
CA VAL A 85 2.64 18.63 -1.71
C VAL A 85 3.68 18.52 -2.84
N PRO A 86 4.79 19.29 -2.88
CA PRO A 86 5.78 19.15 -3.96
C PRO A 86 6.41 17.76 -4.05
N LYS A 87 6.59 17.08 -2.91
CA LYS A 87 7.15 15.71 -2.86
C LYS A 87 6.10 14.69 -3.31
N ALA A 88 4.84 14.88 -2.95
CA ALA A 88 3.73 14.06 -3.40
C ALA A 88 3.55 14.17 -4.92
N HIS A 89 3.59 15.39 -5.47
CA HIS A 89 3.57 15.63 -6.92
C HIS A 89 4.73 14.91 -7.63
N ARG A 90 5.96 15.05 -7.14
CA ARG A 90 7.11 14.33 -7.71
C ARG A 90 6.93 12.81 -7.70
N LEU A 91 6.36 12.25 -6.63
CA LEU A 91 6.07 10.82 -6.54
C LEU A 91 4.99 10.40 -7.57
N LEU A 92 3.96 11.22 -7.76
CA LEU A 92 2.90 10.97 -8.73
C LEU A 92 3.43 11.01 -10.18
N VAL A 93 4.28 11.99 -10.51
CA VAL A 93 4.95 12.04 -11.82
C VAL A 93 5.76 10.77 -12.06
N ASN A 94 6.56 10.34 -11.07
CA ASN A 94 7.33 9.10 -11.17
C ASN A 94 6.43 7.87 -11.33
N TYR A 95 5.28 7.84 -10.66
CA TYR A 95 4.30 6.77 -10.80
C TYR A 95 3.72 6.72 -12.22
N CYS A 96 3.32 7.86 -12.79
CA CYS A 96 2.81 7.93 -14.16
C CYS A 96 3.88 7.50 -15.17
N ASN A 97 5.10 8.04 -15.05
CA ASN A 97 6.22 7.66 -15.92
C ASN A 97 6.55 6.17 -15.83
N PHE A 98 6.48 5.57 -14.63
CA PHE A 98 6.70 4.13 -14.47
C PHE A 98 5.60 3.30 -15.15
N LYS A 99 4.35 3.75 -15.06
CA LYS A 99 3.21 3.12 -15.71
C LYS A 99 3.32 3.18 -17.24
N GLU A 100 3.67 4.34 -17.78
CA GLU A 100 3.84 4.56 -19.22
C GLU A 100 5.07 3.86 -19.80
N SER A 101 6.18 3.83 -19.06
CA SER A 101 7.42 3.19 -19.52
C SER A 101 7.41 1.67 -19.45
N ARG A 102 6.47 1.08 -18.69
CA ARG A 102 6.38 -0.37 -18.49
C ARG A 102 4.95 -0.90 -18.64
N PRO A 103 4.32 -0.72 -19.82
CA PRO A 103 2.94 -1.15 -20.06
C PRO A 103 2.77 -2.66 -19.83
N GLU A 104 3.83 -3.47 -19.98
CA GLU A 104 3.80 -4.91 -19.74
C GLU A 104 3.35 -5.34 -18.33
N TYR A 105 3.42 -4.44 -17.35
CA TYR A 105 2.94 -4.70 -15.99
C TYR A 105 1.52 -4.23 -15.73
N PHE A 106 0.97 -3.35 -16.57
CA PHE A 106 -0.28 -2.63 -16.29
C PHE A 106 -1.36 -2.88 -17.34
N GLU A 107 -0.98 -3.23 -18.56
CA GLU A 107 -1.88 -3.54 -19.66
C GLU A 107 -2.04 -5.06 -19.82
N ASN A 108 -3.23 -5.50 -20.25
CA ASN A 108 -3.54 -6.91 -20.52
C ASN A 108 -3.25 -7.85 -19.33
N VAL A 109 -3.41 -7.37 -18.10
CA VAL A 109 -3.22 -8.18 -16.89
C VAL A 109 -4.29 -9.27 -16.81
N ASP A 110 -3.87 -10.53 -17.01
CA ASP A 110 -4.75 -11.69 -16.89
C ASP A 110 -4.97 -12.05 -15.42
N VAL A 111 -6.16 -11.72 -14.91
CA VAL A 111 -6.58 -12.00 -13.53
C VAL A 111 -6.54 -13.50 -13.22
N ASN A 112 -6.84 -14.38 -14.18
CA ASN A 112 -6.80 -15.82 -13.94
C ASN A 112 -5.36 -16.30 -13.78
N ARG A 113 -4.46 -15.84 -14.64
CA ARG A 113 -3.01 -16.11 -14.48
C ARG A 113 -2.49 -15.57 -13.15
N MET A 114 -2.92 -14.38 -12.73
CA MET A 114 -2.56 -13.81 -11.43
C MET A 114 -3.09 -14.63 -10.26
N ARG A 115 -4.30 -15.20 -10.36
CA ARG A 115 -4.83 -16.13 -9.35
C ARG A 115 -4.01 -17.42 -9.26
N GLU A 116 -3.61 -18.00 -10.39
CA GLU A 116 -2.75 -19.18 -10.38
C GLU A 116 -1.37 -18.87 -9.78
N LEU A 117 -0.78 -17.71 -10.11
CA LEU A 117 0.45 -17.25 -9.48
C LEU A 117 0.27 -17.02 -7.97
N ALA A 118 -0.86 -16.47 -7.53
CA ALA A 118 -1.14 -16.29 -6.10
C ALA A 118 -1.18 -17.62 -5.34
N LYS A 119 -1.65 -18.72 -5.96
CA LYS A 119 -1.62 -20.07 -5.36
C LYS A 119 -0.21 -20.62 -5.14
N THR A 120 0.79 -20.09 -5.86
CA THR A 120 2.20 -20.51 -5.66
C THR A 120 2.81 -19.99 -4.36
N LEU A 121 2.08 -19.13 -3.62
CA LEU A 121 2.50 -18.53 -2.34
C LEU A 121 3.84 -17.77 -2.41
N ILE A 122 4.24 -17.32 -3.61
CA ILE A 122 5.38 -16.40 -3.77
C ILE A 122 5.09 -15.12 -3.01
N LEU A 123 3.85 -14.63 -3.09
CA LEU A 123 3.37 -13.50 -2.31
C LEU A 123 2.15 -13.94 -1.50
N SER A 124 2.19 -13.77 -0.19
CA SER A 124 1.04 -14.06 0.67
C SER A 124 0.77 -12.91 1.65
N VAL A 125 -0.51 -12.69 1.93
CA VAL A 125 -0.98 -11.64 2.84
C VAL A 125 -1.80 -12.33 3.93
N PRO A 126 -1.25 -12.53 5.15
CA PRO A 126 -2.01 -13.12 6.24
C PRO A 126 -3.22 -12.24 6.58
N PRO A 127 -4.31 -12.83 7.13
CA PRO A 127 -5.48 -12.06 7.55
C PRO A 127 -5.19 -11.18 8.78
N TYR A 128 -4.07 -11.43 9.47
CA TYR A 128 -3.65 -10.70 10.66
C TYR A 128 -2.86 -9.43 10.31
N LYS A 129 -3.02 -8.42 11.17
CA LYS A 129 -2.18 -7.22 11.18
C LYS A 129 -1.10 -7.37 12.26
N ASP A 130 -0.04 -6.59 12.17
CA ASP A 130 0.94 -6.52 13.25
C ASP A 130 0.40 -5.71 14.45
N GLN A 131 1.21 -5.62 15.51
CA GLN A 131 0.89 -4.88 16.74
C GLN A 131 0.61 -3.38 16.53
N HIS A 132 0.91 -2.83 15.36
CA HIS A 132 0.68 -1.43 14.99
C HIS A 132 -0.41 -1.27 13.92
N GLY A 133 -1.19 -2.33 13.67
CA GLY A 133 -2.28 -2.31 12.68
C GLY A 133 -1.80 -2.29 11.23
N ARG A 134 -0.54 -2.64 10.95
CA ARG A 134 0.03 -2.67 9.60
C ARG A 134 -0.28 -3.99 8.91
N ARG A 135 -0.55 -3.93 7.60
CA ARG A 135 -0.76 -5.13 6.79
C ARG A 135 0.59 -5.80 6.55
N MET A 136 0.67 -7.08 6.91
CA MET A 136 1.86 -7.89 6.64
C MET A 136 1.77 -8.51 5.25
N MET A 137 2.91 -8.60 4.57
CA MET A 137 3.06 -9.27 3.29
C MET A 137 4.33 -10.12 3.33
N PHE A 138 4.22 -11.41 3.04
CA PHE A 138 5.36 -12.31 2.93
C PHE A 138 5.73 -12.52 1.47
N LEU A 139 7.03 -12.37 1.18
CA LEU A 139 7.61 -12.69 -0.12
C LEU A 139 8.52 -13.91 0.05
N ARG A 140 8.19 -14.99 -0.68
CA ARG A 140 8.96 -16.24 -0.73
C ARG A 140 9.79 -16.27 -2.00
N ILE A 141 11.10 -16.35 -1.86
CA ILE A 141 12.04 -16.49 -2.98
C ILE A 141 12.72 -17.86 -2.83
N GLY A 142 12.36 -18.82 -3.68
CA GLY A 142 12.83 -20.20 -3.56
C GLY A 142 12.06 -20.99 -2.49
N LYS A 143 12.74 -21.92 -1.80
CA LYS A 143 12.11 -22.73 -0.73
C LYS A 143 11.98 -21.96 0.59
N ASP A 144 12.71 -20.86 0.77
CA ASP A 144 12.77 -20.12 2.03
C ASP A 144 11.95 -18.81 1.97
N ILE A 145 11.46 -18.36 3.13
CA ILE A 145 10.81 -17.06 3.29
C ILE A 145 11.93 -16.01 3.34
N PHE A 146 11.98 -15.12 2.36
CA PHE A 146 13.08 -14.15 2.23
C PHE A 146 12.79 -12.82 2.94
N GLY A 147 11.52 -12.49 3.22
CA GLY A 147 11.18 -11.29 3.99
C GLY A 147 9.70 -11.13 4.34
N ALA A 148 9.44 -10.39 5.41
CA ALA A 148 8.13 -9.89 5.81
C ALA A 148 8.12 -8.35 5.67
N PHE A 149 7.18 -7.82 4.89
CA PHE A 149 7.00 -6.39 4.68
C PHE A 149 5.72 -5.94 5.41
N CYS A 150 5.86 -4.99 6.33
CA CYS A 150 4.72 -4.33 6.97
C CYS A 150 4.41 -3.02 6.26
N PHE A 151 3.24 -2.93 5.64
CA PHE A 151 2.75 -1.69 5.05
C PHE A 151 1.78 -1.01 6.01
N LYS A 152 2.09 0.22 6.44
CA LYS A 152 1.14 1.08 7.14
C LYS A 152 0.28 1.78 6.09
N TYR A 153 -0.89 1.21 5.81
CA TYR A 153 -1.89 1.81 4.94
C TYR A 153 -2.99 2.42 5.80
N LEU A 154 -3.22 3.73 5.66
CA LEU A 154 -4.52 4.33 5.94
C LEU A 154 -5.36 4.15 4.67
N SER A 155 -6.34 3.26 4.75
CA SER A 155 -7.21 2.86 3.62
C SER A 155 -8.34 3.88 3.35
N LYS A 156 -8.52 4.86 4.23
CA LYS A 156 -9.41 6.02 4.12
C LYS A 156 -8.77 7.20 4.82
#